data_AF-A0A7W0PZ59-F1
#
_entry.id   AF-A0A7W0PZ59-F1
#
_cell.length_a   1.000
_cell.length_b   1.000
_cell.length_c   1.000
_cell.angle_alpha   90.00
_cell.angle_beta   90.00
_cell.angle_gamma   90.00
#
_symmetry.space_group_name_H-M   'P 1'
#
loop_
_entity.id
_entity.type
_entity.pdbx_description
1 polymer ?
#
loop_
_entity_poly.entity_id
_entity_poly.type
_entity_poly.pdbx_seq_one_letter_code
_entity_poly.pdbx_strand_id
1 'polypeptide(L)'
;MGSRFVKELASAQIGATYNQYADSTLRRRRLADYLSARRDAPLLLVGEAAGYRGARVSGLAFTSERLLTGAGPAEISATIVHRTLAELGIVDDVVLWNLVPTHPHQPGEPQSNRRPTYAEITAAGRFVEELATGRRVIAVGRLAERALGAPYVRHPSHGGATAFRATLSACL
;
A
#
# COMPACT_ATOMS: atom_id res chain seq x y z
N MET A 1 -18.52 -0.04 0.59
CA MET A 1 -17.22 -0.76 0.64
C MET A 1 -16.42 -0.47 1.92
N GLY A 2 -16.09 0.79 2.23
CA GLY A 2 -15.12 1.14 3.29
C GLY A 2 -15.32 0.55 4.70
N SER A 3 -16.52 0.64 5.30
CA SER A 3 -16.69 0.24 6.71
C SER A 3 -16.54 -1.26 6.97
N ARG A 4 -17.13 -2.12 6.11
CA ARG A 4 -17.03 -3.59 6.23
C ARG A 4 -15.59 -4.04 5.99
N PHE A 5 -15.01 -3.62 4.87
CA PHE A 5 -13.65 -3.97 4.46
C PHE A 5 -12.63 -3.66 5.57
N VAL A 6 -12.71 -2.47 6.17
CA VAL A 6 -11.81 -2.05 7.25
C VAL A 6 -12.01 -2.86 8.53
N LYS A 7 -13.25 -3.23 8.88
CA LYS A 7 -13.52 -4.09 10.05
C LYS A 7 -12.93 -5.48 9.87
N GLU A 8 -13.09 -6.06 8.68
CA GLU A 8 -12.53 -7.37 8.35
C GLU A 8 -11.00 -7.34 8.36
N LEU A 9 -10.38 -6.31 7.77
CA LEU A 9 -8.94 -6.12 7.81
C LEU A 9 -8.41 -5.92 9.23
N ALA A 10 -9.11 -5.13 10.06
CA ALA A 10 -8.73 -4.90 11.45
C ALA A 10 -8.80 -6.18 12.30
N SER A 11 -9.65 -7.13 11.92
CA SER A 11 -9.79 -8.42 12.61
C SER A 11 -8.95 -9.54 11.99
N ALA A 12 -8.27 -9.26 10.87
CA ALA A 12 -7.51 -10.26 10.14
C ALA A 12 -6.17 -10.56 10.82
N GLN A 13 -5.85 -11.86 10.88
CA GLN A 13 -4.50 -12.33 11.19
C GLN A 13 -3.78 -12.68 9.89
N ILE A 14 -2.71 -11.95 9.60
CA ILE A 14 -1.89 -12.13 8.39
C ILE A 14 -0.49 -12.56 8.85
N GLY A 15 -0.29 -13.86 9.01
CA GLY A 15 0.96 -14.43 9.53
C GLY A 15 1.43 -13.80 10.84
N ALA A 16 2.72 -13.49 10.91
CA ALA A 16 3.36 -12.85 12.07
C ALA A 16 3.52 -11.33 11.88
N THR A 17 2.73 -10.73 11.01
CA THR A 17 2.78 -9.28 10.77
C THR A 17 2.11 -8.49 11.89
N TYR A 18 2.58 -7.28 12.13
CA TYR A 18 1.91 -6.32 12.98
C TYR A 18 0.71 -5.72 12.24
N ASN A 19 -0.51 -5.99 12.71
CA ASN A 19 -1.73 -5.40 12.15
C ASN A 19 -1.98 -4.02 12.76
N GLN A 20 -1.56 -2.97 12.06
CA GLN A 20 -1.70 -1.58 12.52
C GLN A 20 -3.16 -1.12 12.68
N TYR A 21 -4.13 -1.86 12.13
CA TYR A 21 -5.56 -1.54 12.21
C TYR A 21 -6.25 -2.20 13.41
N ALA A 22 -5.66 -3.24 14.01
CA ALA A 22 -6.29 -4.05 15.06
C ALA A 22 -6.74 -3.23 16.27
N ASP A 23 -5.98 -2.22 16.69
CA ASP A 23 -6.32 -1.40 17.87
C ASP A 23 -6.22 0.11 17.59
N SER A 24 -6.49 0.53 16.34
CA SER A 24 -6.35 1.95 15.96
C SER A 24 -7.58 2.50 15.26
N THR A 25 -8.43 3.19 16.02
CA THR A 25 -9.59 3.94 15.49
C THR A 25 -9.17 4.97 14.45
N LEU A 26 -8.04 5.64 14.65
CA LEU A 26 -7.50 6.63 13.72
C LEU A 26 -7.14 6.00 12.36
N ARG A 27 -6.36 4.91 12.34
CA ARG A 27 -5.95 4.27 11.08
C ARG A 27 -7.13 3.64 10.36
N ARG A 28 -8.06 3.03 11.09
CA ARG A 28 -9.32 2.53 10.54
C ARG A 28 -10.13 3.65 9.86
N ARG A 29 -10.31 4.79 10.54
CA ARG A 29 -11.01 5.95 9.98
C ARG A 29 -10.30 6.46 8.72
N ARG A 30 -8.99 6.71 8.78
CA ARG A 30 -8.20 7.16 7.63
C ARG A 30 -8.36 6.24 6.42
N LEU A 31 -8.25 4.94 6.64
CA LEU A 31 -8.41 3.96 5.57
C LEU A 31 -9.83 3.95 5.00
N ALA A 32 -10.85 4.02 5.86
CA ALA A 32 -12.25 4.08 5.41
C ALA A 32 -12.52 5.34 4.58
N ASP A 33 -12.07 6.51 5.04
CA ASP A 33 -12.22 7.79 4.36
C ASP A 33 -11.46 7.78 3.01
N TYR A 34 -10.24 7.23 2.99
CA TYR A 34 -9.43 7.09 1.78
C TYR A 34 -10.09 6.21 0.72
N LEU A 35 -10.52 5.00 1.09
CA LEU A 35 -11.21 4.08 0.19
C LEU A 35 -12.57 4.63 -0.25
N SER A 36 -13.24 5.39 0.62
CA SER A 36 -14.49 6.07 0.31
C SER A 36 -14.31 7.12 -0.78
N ALA A 37 -13.28 7.95 -0.67
CA ALA A 37 -12.98 9.00 -1.63
C ALA A 37 -12.53 8.47 -3.00
N ARG A 38 -11.98 7.25 -3.06
CA ARG A 38 -11.45 6.61 -4.27
C ARG A 38 -12.28 5.41 -4.75
N ARG A 39 -13.58 5.41 -4.45
CA ARG A 39 -14.46 4.30 -4.85
C ARG A 39 -14.52 4.08 -6.36
N ASP A 40 -14.42 5.14 -7.14
CA ASP A 40 -14.55 5.08 -8.60
C ASP A 40 -13.20 5.18 -9.32
N ALA A 41 -12.10 5.24 -8.56
CA ALA A 41 -10.75 5.26 -9.09
C ALA A 41 -10.49 4.00 -9.94
N PRO A 42 -10.16 4.12 -11.23
CA PRO A 42 -10.02 2.99 -12.15
C PRO A 42 -8.73 2.20 -11.95
N LEU A 43 -7.73 2.74 -11.25
CA LEU A 43 -6.43 2.11 -11.07
C LEU A 43 -6.23 1.60 -9.64
N LEU A 44 -5.59 0.44 -9.52
CA LEU A 44 -5.08 -0.10 -8.26
C LEU A 44 -3.58 -0.32 -8.38
N LEU A 45 -2.78 0.51 -7.69
CA LEU A 45 -1.33 0.34 -7.59
C LEU A 45 -1.01 -0.48 -6.33
N VAL A 46 -0.38 -1.64 -6.51
CA VAL A 46 -0.11 -2.59 -5.42
C VAL A 46 1.38 -2.71 -5.15
N GLY A 47 1.80 -2.30 -3.96
CA GLY A 47 3.16 -2.47 -3.43
C GLY A 47 3.36 -3.78 -2.67
N GLU A 48 4.54 -3.92 -2.05
CA GLU A 48 4.90 -5.14 -1.31
C GLU A 48 4.19 -5.26 0.05
N ALA A 49 4.48 -4.36 0.98
CA ALA A 49 3.94 -4.44 2.34
C ALA A 49 4.00 -3.08 3.06
N ALA A 50 3.33 -2.99 4.22
CA ALA A 50 3.42 -1.80 5.05
C ALA A 50 4.83 -1.63 5.64
N GLY A 51 5.50 -0.51 5.35
CA GLY A 51 6.80 -0.15 5.94
C GLY A 51 6.68 0.44 7.36
N TYR A 52 7.69 0.23 8.20
CA TYR A 52 7.65 0.62 9.62
C TYR A 52 7.50 2.14 9.86
N ARG A 53 7.98 2.98 8.94
CA ARG A 53 7.85 4.47 8.97
C ARG A 53 6.71 5.02 8.12
N GLY A 54 6.08 4.16 7.32
CA GLY A 54 5.06 4.53 6.34
C GLY A 54 3.68 4.07 6.79
N ALA A 55 3.11 3.17 6.00
CA ALA A 55 1.75 2.64 6.18
C ALA A 55 1.48 2.01 7.56
N ARG A 56 2.52 1.49 8.25
CA ARG A 56 2.37 1.01 9.63
C ARG A 56 1.90 2.12 10.57
N VAL A 57 2.42 3.34 10.38
CA VAL A 57 2.11 4.50 11.22
C VAL A 57 0.86 5.21 10.71
N SER A 58 0.82 5.50 9.40
CA SER A 58 -0.24 6.32 8.79
C SER A 58 -1.56 5.56 8.61
N GLY A 59 -1.50 4.24 8.39
CA GLY A 59 -2.62 3.40 8.00
C GLY A 59 -2.91 3.38 6.50
N LEU A 60 -2.08 4.01 5.65
CA LEU A 60 -2.32 4.13 4.21
C LEU A 60 -1.08 3.70 3.41
N ALA A 61 -1.27 2.84 2.40
CA ALA A 61 -0.19 2.36 1.55
C ALA A 61 0.49 3.51 0.79
N PHE A 62 1.82 3.45 0.68
CA PHE A 62 2.64 4.51 0.09
C PHE A 62 2.38 5.91 0.65
N THR A 63 1.95 6.01 1.92
CA THR A 63 1.71 7.29 2.59
C THR A 63 2.35 7.25 3.97
N SER A 64 3.17 8.25 4.30
CA SER A 64 3.76 8.41 5.63
C SER A 64 2.96 9.40 6.48
N GLU A 65 3.16 9.37 7.80
CA GLU A 65 2.49 10.31 8.71
C GLU A 65 2.82 11.77 8.35
N ARG A 66 4.05 12.01 7.90
CA ARG A 66 4.49 13.34 7.45
C ARG A 66 3.75 13.84 6.22
N LEU A 67 3.39 12.96 5.29
CA LEU A 67 2.60 13.36 4.12
C LEU A 67 1.16 13.72 4.51
N LEU A 68 0.61 13.10 5.56
CA LEU A 68 -0.76 13.38 6.02
C LEU A 68 -0.86 14.62 6.91
N THR A 69 0.15 14.87 7.74
CA THR A 69 0.04 15.84 8.85
C THR A 69 1.10 16.92 8.83
N GLY A 70 2.12 16.81 7.97
CA GLY A 70 3.33 17.64 8.03
C GLY A 70 4.33 17.22 9.12
N ALA A 71 3.96 16.32 10.02
CA ALA A 71 4.77 15.91 11.17
C ALA A 71 4.98 14.38 11.24
N GLY A 72 5.94 13.95 12.07
CA GLY A 72 6.22 12.53 12.29
C GLY A 72 7.14 11.88 11.24
N PRO A 73 7.18 10.55 11.16
CA PRO A 73 8.10 9.83 10.28
C PRO A 73 7.81 10.09 8.80
N ALA A 74 8.88 10.22 8.03
CA ALA A 74 8.85 10.29 6.57
C ALA A 74 9.25 8.94 5.97
N GLU A 75 8.75 8.66 4.77
CA GLU A 75 9.16 7.53 3.94
C GLU A 75 9.44 8.02 2.52
N ILE A 76 10.68 7.85 2.06
CA ILE A 76 11.14 8.38 0.76
C ILE A 76 10.31 7.82 -0.40
N SER A 77 10.02 6.51 -0.39
CA SER A 77 9.21 5.87 -1.41
C SER A 77 7.80 6.47 -1.47
N ALA A 78 7.16 6.74 -0.33
CA ALA A 78 5.86 7.40 -0.29
C ALA A 78 5.92 8.80 -0.93
N THR A 79 6.92 9.61 -0.59
CA THR A 79 7.10 10.94 -1.19
C THR A 79 7.27 10.88 -2.71
N ILE A 80 8.04 9.91 -3.22
CA ILE A 80 8.22 9.72 -4.66
C ILE A 80 6.90 9.32 -5.33
N VAL A 81 6.18 8.34 -4.78
CA VAL A 81 4.89 7.89 -5.34
C VAL A 81 3.92 9.06 -5.45
N HIS A 82 3.66 9.78 -4.35
CA HIS A 82 2.70 10.89 -4.35
C HIS A 82 3.08 12.01 -5.32
N ARG A 83 4.36 12.40 -5.37
CA ARG A 83 4.85 13.38 -6.35
C ARG A 83 4.63 12.91 -7.78
N THR A 84 4.97 11.67 -8.10
CA THR A 84 4.79 11.13 -9.45
C THR A 84 3.31 11.06 -9.85
N LEU A 85 2.40 10.68 -8.92
CA LEU A 85 0.97 10.70 -9.21
C LEU A 85 0.47 12.12 -9.50
N ALA A 86 0.95 13.12 -8.75
CA ALA A 86 0.61 14.52 -8.98
C ALA A 86 1.14 15.04 -10.33
N GLU A 87 2.40 14.72 -10.67
CA GLU A 87 3.00 15.09 -11.96
C GLU A 87 2.29 14.45 -13.16
N LEU A 88 1.70 13.26 -12.98
CA LEU A 88 0.94 12.56 -14.00
C LEU A 88 -0.55 12.93 -14.00
N GLY A 89 -1.02 13.73 -13.04
CA GLY A 89 -2.42 14.17 -12.96
C GLY A 89 -3.42 13.08 -12.57
N ILE A 90 -2.99 11.99 -11.92
CA ILE A 90 -3.81 10.79 -11.63
C ILE A 90 -4.00 10.51 -10.13
N VAL A 91 -3.84 11.53 -9.28
CA VAL A 91 -3.90 11.36 -7.80
C VAL A 91 -5.24 10.80 -7.33
N ASP A 92 -6.33 11.19 -8.00
CA ASP A 92 -7.70 10.79 -7.64
C ASP A 92 -8.15 9.53 -8.39
N ASP A 93 -7.46 9.15 -9.47
CA ASP A 93 -7.75 7.97 -10.28
C ASP A 93 -7.07 6.68 -9.77
N VAL A 94 -6.31 6.77 -8.68
CA VAL A 94 -5.51 5.67 -8.14
C VAL A 94 -5.87 5.34 -6.70
N VAL A 95 -6.14 4.06 -6.45
CA VAL A 95 -6.03 3.43 -5.14
C VAL A 95 -4.60 2.89 -4.96
N LEU A 96 -3.93 3.31 -3.89
CA LEU A 96 -2.65 2.79 -3.43
C LEU A 96 -2.92 1.68 -2.42
N TRP A 97 -2.31 0.53 -2.62
CA TRP A 97 -2.47 -0.64 -1.77
C TRP A 97 -1.16 -1.43 -1.63
N ASN A 98 -1.13 -2.40 -0.72
CA ASN A 98 -0.02 -3.34 -0.55
C ASN A 98 -0.55 -4.78 -0.66
N LEU A 99 0.24 -5.68 -1.25
CA LEU A 99 -0.03 -7.12 -1.22
C LEU A 99 -0.30 -7.59 0.20
N VAL A 100 0.59 -7.22 1.13
CA VAL A 100 0.43 -7.44 2.56
C VAL A 100 0.10 -6.10 3.23
N PRO A 101 -1.18 -5.82 3.55
CA PRO A 101 -1.61 -4.52 4.06
C PRO A 101 -1.14 -4.24 5.50
N THR A 102 -0.62 -5.26 6.19
CA THR A 102 -0.04 -5.20 7.54
C THR A 102 1.48 -5.16 7.49
N HIS A 103 2.13 -4.92 8.63
CA HIS A 103 3.57 -4.67 8.69
C HIS A 103 4.39 -5.92 9.04
N PRO A 104 5.11 -6.54 8.08
CA PRO A 104 6.07 -7.59 8.36
C PRO A 104 7.37 -7.01 8.95
N HIS A 105 7.76 -7.51 10.12
CA HIS A 105 9.01 -7.16 10.81
C HIS A 105 9.80 -8.40 11.19
N GLN A 106 11.10 -8.25 11.45
CA GLN A 106 11.94 -9.31 12.01
C GLN A 106 11.46 -9.68 13.42
N PRO A 107 11.54 -10.96 13.82
CA PRO A 107 11.23 -11.38 15.18
C PRO A 107 12.04 -10.58 16.20
N GLY A 108 11.38 -10.04 17.24
CA GLY A 108 12.04 -9.22 18.26
C GLY A 108 12.39 -7.79 17.84
N GLU A 109 12.24 -7.41 16.57
CA GLU A 109 12.59 -6.07 16.09
C GLU A 109 11.39 -5.36 15.39
N PRO A 110 10.44 -4.80 16.14
CA PRO A 110 9.24 -4.18 15.56
C PRO A 110 9.51 -2.97 14.66
N GLN A 111 10.71 -2.39 14.66
CA GLN A 111 11.09 -1.24 13.82
C GLN A 111 11.93 -1.63 12.59
N SER A 112 11.94 -2.91 12.25
CA SER A 112 12.58 -3.44 11.04
C SER A 112 11.54 -3.68 9.95
N ASN A 113 11.98 -3.72 8.70
CA ASN A 113 11.18 -4.28 7.61
C ASN A 113 11.73 -5.66 7.29
N ARG A 114 10.85 -6.62 7.02
CA ARG A 114 11.23 -7.86 6.32
C ARG A 114 10.33 -8.08 5.11
N ARG A 115 10.81 -8.89 4.18
CA ARG A 115 9.98 -9.35 3.06
C ARG A 115 8.81 -10.21 3.58
N PRO A 116 7.58 -10.04 3.05
CA PRO A 116 6.47 -10.95 3.35
C PRO A 116 6.78 -12.40 2.99
N THR A 117 6.22 -13.32 3.76
CA THR A 117 6.22 -14.74 3.41
C THR A 117 5.13 -15.04 2.39
N TYR A 118 5.23 -16.19 1.71
CA TYR A 118 4.16 -16.65 0.82
C TYR A 118 2.82 -16.79 1.55
N ALA A 119 2.82 -17.37 2.75
CA ALA A 119 1.61 -17.54 3.56
C ALA A 119 0.95 -16.18 3.92
N GLU A 120 1.75 -15.14 4.15
CA GLU A 120 1.23 -13.79 4.42
C GLU A 120 0.60 -13.15 3.18
N ILE A 121 1.21 -13.35 2.00
CA ILE A 121 0.64 -12.90 0.73
C ILE A 121 -0.69 -13.62 0.49
N THR A 122 -0.74 -14.94 0.65
CA THR A 122 -1.96 -15.73 0.48
C THR A 122 -3.05 -15.31 1.47
N ALA A 123 -2.73 -15.12 2.75
CA ALA A 123 -3.69 -14.68 3.76
C ALA A 123 -4.26 -13.28 3.50
N ALA A 124 -3.49 -12.42 2.82
CA ALA A 124 -3.90 -11.07 2.44
C ALA A 124 -4.67 -11.00 1.10
N GLY A 125 -4.61 -12.05 0.27
CA GLY A 125 -5.08 -12.05 -1.12
C GLY A 125 -6.50 -11.51 -1.30
N ARG A 126 -7.44 -11.95 -0.45
CA ARG A 126 -8.84 -11.50 -0.48
C ARG A 126 -9.03 -9.98 -0.45
N PHE A 127 -8.15 -9.25 0.24
CA PHE A 127 -8.24 -7.79 0.32
C PHE A 127 -7.79 -7.12 -0.98
N VAL A 128 -6.80 -7.71 -1.66
CA VAL A 128 -6.36 -7.24 -2.97
C VAL A 128 -7.43 -7.57 -4.02
N GLU A 129 -7.98 -8.78 -4.01
CA GLU A 129 -9.04 -9.22 -4.93
C GLU A 129 -10.29 -8.34 -4.84
N GLU A 130 -10.76 -8.04 -3.63
CA GLU A 130 -11.91 -7.16 -3.43
C GLU A 130 -11.64 -5.75 -3.98
N LEU A 131 -10.44 -5.18 -3.75
CA LEU A 131 -10.08 -3.87 -4.29
C LEU A 131 -9.83 -3.89 -5.82
N ALA A 132 -9.36 -5.00 -6.36
CA ALA A 132 -9.07 -5.16 -7.80
C ALA A 132 -10.34 -5.25 -8.64
N THR A 133 -11.48 -5.60 -8.04
CA THR A 133 -12.75 -5.72 -8.75
C THR A 133 -13.10 -4.39 -9.44
N GLY A 134 -13.20 -4.42 -10.77
CA GLY A 134 -13.50 -3.24 -11.60
C GLY A 134 -12.33 -2.28 -11.82
N ARG A 135 -11.10 -2.64 -11.43
CA ARG A 135 -9.92 -1.78 -11.57
C ARG A 135 -8.82 -2.44 -12.40
N ARG A 136 -8.04 -1.62 -13.12
CA ARG A 136 -6.79 -2.07 -13.71
C ARG A 136 -5.71 -2.10 -12.62
N VAL A 137 -5.18 -3.29 -12.36
CA VAL A 137 -4.12 -3.52 -11.36
C VAL A 137 -2.75 -3.25 -11.97
N ILE A 138 -1.90 -2.53 -11.25
CA ILE A 138 -0.50 -2.26 -11.60
C ILE A 138 0.38 -2.65 -10.40
N ALA A 139 1.38 -3.47 -10.64
CA ALA A 139 2.27 -3.98 -9.61
C ALA A 139 3.51 -3.11 -9.44
N VAL A 140 3.75 -2.60 -8.24
CA VAL A 140 4.92 -1.80 -7.89
C VAL A 140 5.97 -2.69 -7.22
N GLY A 141 6.97 -3.10 -8.01
CA GLY A 141 8.05 -4.00 -7.58
C GLY A 141 7.83 -5.48 -7.94
N ARG A 142 8.93 -6.24 -7.93
CA ARG A 142 8.99 -7.63 -8.41
C ARG A 142 8.19 -8.63 -7.57
N LEU A 143 7.90 -8.32 -6.30
CA LEU A 143 7.07 -9.18 -5.48
C LEU A 143 5.59 -9.04 -5.88
N ALA A 144 5.10 -7.81 -5.98
CA ALA A 144 3.75 -7.50 -6.46
C ALA A 144 3.51 -8.07 -7.86
N GLU A 145 4.46 -7.90 -8.78
CA GLU A 145 4.36 -8.39 -10.16
C GLU A 145 4.16 -9.90 -10.19
N ARG A 146 5.01 -10.64 -9.48
CA ARG A 146 4.95 -12.11 -9.45
C ARG A 146 3.68 -12.63 -8.77
N ALA A 147 3.20 -11.97 -7.73
CA ALA A 147 2.01 -12.41 -7.01
C ALA A 147 0.72 -12.15 -7.80
N LEU A 148 0.67 -11.06 -8.59
CA LEU A 148 -0.55 -10.62 -9.27
C LEU A 148 -0.59 -10.93 -10.76
N GLY A 149 0.56 -11.22 -11.39
CA GLY A 149 0.66 -11.31 -12.85
C GLY A 149 0.30 -9.99 -13.55
N ALA A 150 0.42 -8.86 -12.85
CA ALA A 150 0.01 -7.53 -13.32
C ALA A 150 1.17 -6.77 -13.96
N PRO A 151 0.90 -5.76 -14.81
CA PRO A 151 1.91 -4.86 -15.37
C PRO A 151 2.87 -4.32 -14.31
N TYR A 152 4.16 -4.41 -14.59
CA TYR A 152 5.22 -4.07 -13.65
C TYR A 152 5.64 -2.60 -13.73
N VAL A 153 5.74 -1.98 -12.56
CA VAL A 153 6.36 -0.68 -12.33
C VAL A 153 7.53 -0.84 -11.37
N ARG A 154 8.66 -0.22 -11.71
CA ARG A 154 9.88 -0.27 -10.88
C ARG A 154 9.62 0.42 -9.55
N HIS A 155 9.81 -0.28 -8.43
CA HIS A 155 9.68 0.31 -7.10
C HIS A 155 10.61 1.53 -6.91
N PRO A 156 10.14 2.64 -6.29
CA PRO A 156 10.87 3.91 -6.23
C PRO A 156 12.06 3.92 -5.24
N SER A 157 12.24 2.87 -4.43
CA SER A 157 13.39 2.74 -3.52
C SER A 157 14.71 2.49 -4.26
N HIS A 158 15.84 2.63 -3.54
CA HIS A 158 17.20 2.35 -4.04
C HIS A 158 17.50 3.06 -5.38
N GLY A 159 17.26 4.37 -5.44
CA GLY A 159 17.47 5.16 -6.66
C GLY A 159 16.45 4.93 -7.77
N GLY A 160 15.35 4.21 -7.51
CA GLY A 160 14.36 3.83 -8.51
C GLY A 160 13.39 4.93 -8.95
N ALA A 161 13.53 6.18 -8.50
CA ALA A 161 12.54 7.24 -8.72
C ALA A 161 12.26 7.53 -10.21
N THR A 162 13.31 7.74 -11.00
CA THR A 162 13.18 8.02 -12.45
C THR A 162 12.52 6.84 -13.18
N ALA A 163 12.94 5.61 -12.85
CA ALA A 163 12.40 4.41 -13.45
C ALA A 163 10.95 4.15 -13.01
N PHE A 164 10.58 4.44 -11.77
CA PHE A 164 9.19 4.37 -11.29
C PHE A 164 8.29 5.26 -12.16
N ARG A 165 8.66 6.53 -12.34
CA ARG A 165 7.89 7.48 -13.17
C ARG A 165 7.76 6.99 -14.62
N ALA A 166 8.89 6.61 -15.24
CA ALA A 166 8.89 6.18 -16.64
C ALA A 166 8.03 4.92 -16.85
N THR A 167 8.18 3.91 -15.99
CA THR A 167 7.43 2.65 -16.12
C THR A 167 5.95 2.81 -15.75
N LEU A 168 5.62 3.66 -14.77
CA LEU A 168 4.23 3.97 -14.46
C LEU A 168 3.55 4.66 -15.64
N SER A 169 4.18 5.70 -16.21
CA SER A 169 3.64 6.41 -17.37
C SER A 169 3.41 5.50 -18.57
N ALA A 170 4.24 4.47 -18.77
CA ALA A 170 4.08 3.50 -19.85
C ALA A 170 2.94 2.49 -19.60
N CYS A 171 2.50 2.33 -18.33
CA CYS A 171 1.38 1.47 -17.96
C CYS A 171 0.04 2.21 -17.98
N LEU A 172 0.03 3.54 -18.12
CA LEU A 172 -1.18 4.36 -18.12
C LEU A 172 -1.89 4.29 -19.46
#